data_AF-A0A2C5Z720-F1
#
_entry.id   AF-A0A2C5Z720-F1
#
_cell.length_a   1.000
_cell.length_b   1.000
_cell.length_c   1.000
_cell.angle_alpha   90.00
_cell.angle_beta   90.00
_cell.angle_gamma   90.00
#
_symmetry.space_group_name_H-M   'P 1'
#
loop_
_entity.id
_entity.type
_entity.pdbx_description
1 polymer ?
#
loop_
_entity_poly.entity_id
_entity_poly.type
_entity_poly.pdbx_seq_one_letter_code
_entity_poly.pdbx_strand_id
1 'polypeptide(L)'
;MDSINDIADANQALDLSRIRFQLIRLEDTITFHLIERTQFALNKSIYKPGAIHIPHSNLSFFDWYFFEQEKLQSLIRRYQSPDEYPFFPDAVQKPILKPLNYPNILHPNNVNVNANIKLFYIETFLPAICPDRGELEENYGSTATCDFACLQALSRRIHFGKFVAESKFRSDPEKYTRLVQAADRHGIAESITNAAVEQQVLDRLRLKVLTYGKDPSMPQGTHSPIKIDADAVVAIK
;
A
#
# COMPACT_ATOMS: atom_id res chain seq x y z
N MET A 1 -7.34 5.24 -16.11
CA MET A 1 -7.84 6.62 -15.97
C MET A 1 -9.23 6.55 -16.58
N ASP A 2 -10.32 6.30 -15.85
CA ASP A 2 -10.88 7.01 -14.68
C ASP A 2 -11.32 6.07 -13.55
N SER A 3 -10.56 5.98 -12.45
CA SER A 3 -11.09 5.33 -11.22
C SER A 3 -12.13 6.18 -10.51
N ILE A 4 -12.24 7.47 -10.86
CA ILE A 4 -13.22 8.41 -10.30
C ILE A 4 -14.63 8.06 -10.82
N ASN A 5 -14.77 7.64 -12.08
CA ASN A 5 -16.06 7.19 -12.62
C ASN A 5 -16.50 5.85 -12.00
N ASP A 6 -15.55 4.99 -11.64
CA ASP A 6 -15.84 3.71 -10.97
C ASP A 6 -16.38 3.88 -9.53
N ILE A 7 -16.01 4.97 -8.84
CA ILE A 7 -16.45 5.27 -7.46
C ILE A 7 -17.73 6.13 -7.47
N ALA A 8 -18.15 6.69 -8.60
CA ALA A 8 -19.37 7.49 -8.70
C ALA A 8 -20.66 6.65 -8.61
N ASP A 9 -20.59 5.35 -8.89
CA ASP A 9 -21.71 4.39 -8.78
C ASP A 9 -21.38 3.31 -7.75
N ALA A 10 -22.15 3.27 -6.65
CA ALA A 10 -21.94 2.33 -5.55
C ALA A 10 -22.06 0.86 -5.99
N ASN A 11 -22.90 0.54 -6.98
CA ASN A 11 -23.03 -0.84 -7.47
C ASN A 11 -21.80 -1.26 -8.27
N GLN A 12 -21.20 -0.33 -9.01
CA GLN A 12 -19.97 -0.57 -9.75
C GLN A 12 -18.76 -0.67 -8.82
N ALA A 13 -18.66 0.21 -7.82
CA ALA A 13 -17.58 0.19 -6.85
C ALA A 13 -17.53 -1.09 -6.01
N LEU A 14 -18.68 -1.76 -5.82
CA LEU A 14 -18.81 -2.97 -5.01
C LEU A 14 -18.89 -4.26 -5.81
N ASP A 15 -18.79 -4.18 -7.15
CA ASP A 15 -18.68 -5.35 -7.99
C ASP A 15 -17.35 -6.09 -7.77
N LEU A 16 -17.42 -7.37 -7.39
CA LEU A 16 -16.22 -8.16 -7.06
C LEU A 16 -15.24 -8.29 -8.24
N SER A 17 -15.73 -8.29 -9.48
CA SER A 17 -14.86 -8.40 -10.65
C SER A 17 -14.04 -7.11 -10.84
N ARG A 18 -14.66 -5.94 -10.65
CA ARG A 18 -13.99 -4.64 -10.66
C ARG A 18 -13.04 -4.47 -9.49
N ILE A 19 -13.45 -4.86 -8.29
CA ILE A 19 -12.57 -4.88 -7.11
C ILE A 19 -11.34 -5.73 -7.41
N ARG A 20 -11.52 -6.95 -7.91
CA ARG A 20 -10.41 -7.85 -8.29
C ARG A 20 -9.49 -7.20 -9.32
N PHE A 21 -10.05 -6.54 -10.33
CA PHE A 21 -9.26 -5.82 -11.33
C PHE A 21 -8.41 -4.70 -10.71
N GLN A 22 -8.98 -3.87 -9.83
CA GLN A 22 -8.22 -2.81 -9.15
C GLN A 22 -7.14 -3.39 -8.23
N LEU A 23 -7.41 -4.48 -7.52
CA LEU A 23 -6.42 -5.17 -6.69
C LEU A 23 -5.24 -5.71 -7.51
N ILE A 24 -5.49 -6.24 -8.71
CA ILE A 24 -4.44 -6.70 -9.63
C ILE A 24 -3.61 -5.51 -10.15
N ARG A 25 -4.25 -4.38 -10.46
CA ARG A 25 -3.52 -3.17 -10.87
C ARG A 25 -2.64 -2.61 -9.76
N LEU A 26 -3.15 -2.60 -8.53
CA LEU A 26 -2.38 -2.18 -7.36
C LEU A 26 -1.21 -3.14 -7.07
N GLU A 27 -1.38 -4.44 -7.32
CA GLU A 27 -0.29 -5.42 -7.25
C GLU A 27 0.85 -5.06 -8.21
N ASP A 28 0.55 -4.64 -9.45
CA ASP A 28 1.57 -4.15 -10.38
C ASP A 28 2.24 -2.86 -9.90
N THR A 29 1.44 -1.87 -9.46
CA THR A 29 1.95 -0.61 -8.92
C THR A 29 2.91 -0.84 -7.75
N ILE A 30 2.53 -1.68 -6.79
CA ILE A 30 3.38 -2.04 -5.65
C ILE A 30 4.66 -2.71 -6.14
N THR A 31 4.57 -3.67 -7.06
CA THR A 31 5.73 -4.38 -7.60
C THR A 31 6.74 -3.41 -8.22
N PHE A 32 6.28 -2.44 -9.02
CA PHE A 32 7.17 -1.44 -9.62
C PHE A 32 7.78 -0.51 -8.57
N HIS A 33 7.01 -0.01 -7.60
CA HIS A 33 7.55 0.83 -6.54
C HIS A 33 8.60 0.09 -5.69
N LEU A 34 8.41 -1.21 -5.47
CA LEU A 34 9.38 -2.04 -4.77
C LEU A 34 10.67 -2.23 -5.57
N ILE A 35 10.58 -2.47 -6.88
CA ILE A 35 11.76 -2.54 -7.77
C ILE A 35 12.54 -1.21 -7.73
N GLU A 36 11.86 -0.08 -7.67
CA GLU A 36 12.53 1.22 -7.50
C GLU A 36 13.19 1.35 -6.12
N ARG A 37 12.50 0.93 -5.06
CA ARG A 37 13.02 1.04 -3.69
C ARG A 37 14.25 0.16 -3.46
N THR A 38 14.33 -1.03 -4.05
CA THR A 38 15.45 -1.97 -3.85
C THR A 38 16.74 -1.55 -4.55
N GLN A 39 16.72 -0.50 -5.37
CA GLN A 39 17.93 0.10 -5.92
C GLN A 39 18.78 0.76 -4.84
N PHE A 40 18.15 1.20 -3.74
CA PHE A 40 18.82 1.89 -2.63
C PHE A 40 19.10 0.93 -1.47
N ALA A 41 20.16 1.23 -0.70
CA ALA A 41 20.41 0.54 0.56
C ALA A 41 19.28 0.79 1.57
N LEU A 42 19.33 0.10 2.71
CA LEU A 42 18.32 0.30 3.75
C LEU A 42 18.29 1.75 4.26
N ASN A 43 19.42 2.46 4.33
CA ASN A 43 19.49 3.87 4.76
C ASN A 43 18.83 4.14 6.12
N LYS A 44 19.15 3.30 7.12
CA LYS A 44 18.49 3.25 8.43
C LYS A 44 18.30 4.60 9.12
N SER A 45 19.21 5.55 8.93
CA SER A 45 19.15 6.88 9.56
C SER A 45 17.93 7.70 9.14
N ILE A 46 17.35 7.50 7.96
CA ILE A 46 16.16 8.27 7.56
C ILE A 46 14.93 7.96 8.42
N TYR A 47 14.89 6.78 9.04
CA TYR A 47 13.79 6.32 9.88
C TYR A 47 13.96 6.68 11.37
N LYS A 48 15.12 7.21 11.76
CA LYS A 48 15.45 7.53 13.16
C LYS A 48 15.31 9.03 13.43
N PRO A 49 14.45 9.45 14.37
CA PRO A 49 14.36 10.85 14.80
C PRO A 49 15.72 11.39 15.25
N GLY A 50 16.08 12.59 14.79
CA GLY A 50 17.33 13.26 15.16
C GLY A 50 18.61 12.72 14.52
N ALA A 51 18.56 11.62 13.76
CA ALA A 51 19.73 11.11 13.03
C ALA A 51 20.12 12.01 11.85
N ILE A 52 19.14 12.68 11.24
CA ILE A 52 19.34 13.70 10.21
C ILE A 52 18.76 15.00 10.74
N HIS A 53 19.53 16.08 10.67
CA HIS A 53 19.08 17.39 11.13
C HIS A 53 18.05 17.98 10.15
N ILE A 54 16.86 18.28 10.66
CA ILE A 54 15.79 18.95 9.91
C ILE A 54 15.47 20.26 10.62
N PRO A 55 15.58 21.42 9.94
CA PRO A 55 15.26 22.70 10.55
C PRO A 55 13.84 22.72 11.14
N HIS A 56 13.73 23.14 12.40
CA HIS A 56 12.46 23.32 13.12
C HIS A 56 11.60 22.05 13.26
N SER A 57 12.19 20.85 13.15
CA SER A 57 11.48 19.57 13.31
C SER A 57 12.29 18.57 14.12
N ASN A 58 11.61 17.80 14.96
CA ASN A 58 12.21 16.68 15.71
C ASN A 58 11.86 15.31 15.09
N LEU A 59 11.20 15.30 13.93
CA LEU A 59 10.81 14.07 13.25
C LEU A 59 12.03 13.38 12.60
N SER A 60 11.88 12.09 12.28
CA SER A 60 12.80 11.45 11.34
C SER A 60 12.67 12.06 9.94
N PHE A 61 13.67 11.90 9.08
CA PHE A 61 13.60 12.41 7.70
C PHE A 61 12.44 11.79 6.92
N PHE A 62 12.19 10.49 7.13
CA PHE A 62 11.04 9.79 6.60
C PHE A 62 9.71 10.41 7.08
N ASP A 63 9.55 10.63 8.39
CA ASP A 63 8.30 11.15 8.95
C ASP A 63 8.03 12.59 8.50
N TRP A 64 9.07 13.42 8.49
CA TRP A 64 8.97 14.79 7.99
C TRP A 64 8.59 14.83 6.50
N TYR A 65 9.23 14.00 5.67
CA TYR A 65 8.93 13.92 4.25
C TYR A 65 7.48 13.50 4.01
N PHE A 66 7.01 12.46 4.69
CA PHE A 66 5.60 12.04 4.61
C PHE A 66 4.66 13.16 5.04
N PHE A 67 4.90 13.79 6.19
CA PHE A 67 4.07 14.87 6.71
C PHE A 67 3.89 16.00 5.69
N GLU A 68 4.99 16.49 5.08
CA GLU A 68 4.91 17.56 4.08
C GLU A 68 4.23 17.11 2.77
N GLN A 69 4.43 15.85 2.34
CA GLN A 69 3.73 15.31 1.17
C GLN A 69 2.23 15.18 1.39
N GLU A 70 1.79 14.67 2.55
CA GLU A 70 0.37 14.53 2.87
C GLU A 70 -0.31 15.89 3.03
N LYS A 71 0.39 16.86 3.64
CA LYS A 71 -0.04 18.25 3.69
C LYS A 71 -0.26 18.81 2.30
N LEU A 72 0.70 18.67 1.38
CA LEU A 72 0.56 19.12 -0.01
C LEU A 72 -0.62 18.43 -0.72
N GLN A 73 -0.73 17.10 -0.60
CA GLN A 73 -1.75 16.32 -1.29
C GLN A 73 -3.16 16.54 -0.73
N SER A 74 -3.27 16.94 0.54
CA SER A 74 -4.55 17.31 1.15
C SER A 74 -5.17 18.55 0.49
N LEU A 75 -4.34 19.53 0.10
CA LEU A 75 -4.80 20.76 -0.57
C LEU A 75 -5.53 20.45 -1.88
N ILE A 76 -5.12 19.39 -2.58
CA ILE A 76 -5.70 18.96 -3.86
C ILE A 76 -6.78 17.86 -3.72
N ARG A 77 -7.37 17.71 -2.52
CA ARG A 77 -8.50 16.81 -2.19
C ARG A 77 -8.18 15.32 -2.14
N ARG A 78 -6.91 14.90 -2.10
CA ARG A 78 -6.58 13.46 -2.10
C ARG A 78 -7.33 12.68 -1.02
N TYR A 79 -7.26 13.17 0.22
CA TYR A 79 -7.88 12.51 1.39
C TYR A 79 -9.39 12.77 1.55
N GLN A 80 -10.04 13.38 0.55
CA GLN A 80 -11.50 13.34 0.45
C GLN A 80 -11.99 12.07 -0.27
N SER A 81 -11.10 11.38 -1.01
CA SER A 81 -11.43 10.12 -1.67
C SER A 81 -11.62 8.99 -0.66
N PRO A 82 -12.64 8.12 -0.81
CA PRO A 82 -12.94 7.06 0.17
C PRO A 82 -11.90 5.93 0.23
N ASP A 83 -10.96 5.90 -0.71
CA ASP A 83 -9.89 4.90 -0.82
C ASP A 83 -8.49 5.44 -0.47
N GLU A 84 -8.37 6.69 -0.04
CA GLU A 84 -7.11 7.34 0.33
C GLU A 84 -7.04 7.61 1.83
N TYR A 85 -5.97 7.16 2.48
CA TYR A 85 -5.83 7.18 3.94
C TYR A 85 -4.50 7.84 4.34
N PRO A 86 -4.50 8.92 5.14
CA PRO A 86 -3.26 9.56 5.55
C PRO A 86 -2.50 8.71 6.58
N PHE A 87 -1.17 8.74 6.51
CA PHE A 87 -0.27 8.21 7.54
C PHE A 87 -0.15 9.16 8.73
N PHE A 88 -0.27 10.46 8.47
CA PHE A 88 -0.20 11.57 9.43
C PHE A 88 -1.49 12.39 9.31
N PRO A 89 -2.60 11.97 9.96
CA PRO A 89 -3.86 12.71 9.92
C PRO A 89 -3.71 14.18 10.32
N ASP A 90 -2.79 14.49 11.24
CA ASP A 90 -2.51 15.86 11.70
C ASP A 90 -1.88 16.76 10.61
N ALA A 91 -1.34 16.18 9.53
CA ALA A 91 -0.81 16.93 8.40
C ALA A 91 -1.91 17.42 7.44
N VAL A 92 -3.10 16.80 7.49
CA VAL A 92 -4.17 17.01 6.51
C VAL A 92 -4.79 18.39 6.70
N GLN A 93 -4.79 19.18 5.62
CA GLN A 93 -5.34 20.53 5.58
C GLN A 93 -6.67 20.58 4.83
N LYS A 94 -7.37 21.71 4.99
CA LYS A 94 -8.58 22.01 4.23
C LYS A 94 -8.25 22.14 2.73
N PRO A 95 -8.93 21.41 1.83
CA PRO A 95 -8.65 21.51 0.39
C PRO A 95 -8.92 22.91 -0.18
N ILE A 96 -8.13 23.30 -1.17
CA ILE A 96 -8.29 24.58 -1.91
C ILE A 96 -9.20 24.44 -3.13
N LEU A 97 -9.46 23.21 -3.56
CA LEU A 97 -10.33 22.89 -4.69
C LEU A 97 -11.78 22.71 -4.23
N LYS A 98 -12.74 22.91 -5.15
CA LYS A 98 -14.17 22.66 -4.88
C LYS A 98 -14.39 21.21 -4.42
N PRO A 99 -15.18 20.95 -3.36
CA PRO A 99 -15.45 19.59 -2.91
C PRO A 99 -16.04 18.71 -4.00
N LEU A 100 -15.70 17.42 -3.97
CA LEU A 100 -16.38 16.38 -4.75
C LEU A 100 -17.39 15.68 -3.85
N ASN A 101 -18.56 15.36 -4.40
CA ASN A 101 -19.57 14.57 -3.71
C ASN A 101 -19.34 13.09 -4.04
N TYR A 102 -18.61 12.39 -3.18
CA TYR A 102 -18.50 10.93 -3.28
C TYR A 102 -19.78 10.28 -2.73
N PRO A 103 -20.29 9.22 -3.38
CA PRO A 103 -21.41 8.47 -2.82
C PRO A 103 -21.00 7.75 -1.53
N ASN A 104 -21.97 7.53 -0.65
CA ASN A 104 -21.77 6.76 0.58
C ASN A 104 -21.76 5.26 0.25
N ILE A 105 -20.60 4.75 -0.15
CA ILE A 105 -20.44 3.34 -0.56
C ILE A 105 -20.19 2.45 0.67
N LEU A 106 -19.30 2.89 1.55
CA LEU A 106 -18.90 2.17 2.75
C LEU A 106 -19.72 2.64 3.95
N HIS A 107 -20.03 1.72 4.87
CA HIS A 107 -20.56 2.09 6.18
C HIS A 107 -19.58 3.04 6.91
N PRO A 108 -20.06 4.09 7.61
CA PRO A 108 -19.21 4.98 8.42
C PRO A 108 -18.29 4.18 9.35
N ASN A 109 -17.00 4.49 9.33
CA ASN A 109 -15.98 3.80 10.12
C ASN A 109 -14.76 4.69 10.36
N ASN A 110 -13.93 4.32 11.33
CA ASN A 110 -12.67 4.97 11.67
C ASN A 110 -11.45 4.04 11.46
N VAL A 111 -11.59 3.01 10.61
CA VAL A 111 -10.55 2.01 10.40
C VAL A 111 -9.42 2.62 9.57
N ASN A 112 -8.27 2.86 10.20
CA ASN A 112 -7.02 3.22 9.54
C ASN A 112 -5.88 2.43 10.20
N VAL A 113 -5.23 1.56 9.44
CA VAL A 113 -4.15 0.68 9.91
C VAL A 113 -2.77 1.14 9.43
N ASN A 114 -2.64 2.37 8.94
CA ASN A 114 -1.39 2.91 8.40
C ASN A 114 -0.22 2.88 9.40
N ALA A 115 -0.49 3.01 10.70
CA ALA A 115 0.54 2.87 11.74
C ALA A 115 1.18 1.47 11.70
N ASN A 116 0.37 0.41 11.58
CA ASN A 116 0.84 -0.97 11.48
C ASN A 116 1.53 -1.23 10.14
N ILE A 117 1.00 -0.68 9.04
CA ILE A 117 1.61 -0.80 7.70
C ILE A 117 3.00 -0.17 7.70
N LYS A 118 3.14 1.06 8.23
CA LYS A 118 4.42 1.76 8.35
C LYS A 118 5.41 0.95 9.19
N LEU A 119 4.98 0.48 10.36
CA LEU A 119 5.82 -0.29 11.26
C LEU A 119 6.36 -1.56 10.58
N PHE A 120 5.46 -2.37 10.02
CA PHE A 120 5.82 -3.59 9.30
C PHE A 120 6.75 -3.31 8.11
N TYR A 121 6.46 -2.25 7.35
CA TYR A 121 7.28 -1.85 6.21
C TYR A 121 8.72 -1.54 6.62
N ILE A 122 8.90 -0.73 7.66
CA ILE A 122 10.23 -0.27 8.10
C ILE A 122 10.99 -1.36 8.87
N GLU A 123 10.32 -2.08 9.78
CA GLU A 123 11.00 -2.98 10.72
C GLU A 123 11.14 -4.41 10.22
N THR A 124 10.23 -4.88 9.36
CA THR A 124 10.21 -6.27 8.89
C THR A 124 10.52 -6.36 7.41
N PHE A 125 9.80 -5.59 6.60
CA PHE A 125 9.84 -5.75 5.15
C PHE A 125 11.13 -5.20 4.54
N LEU A 126 11.49 -3.93 4.80
CA LEU A 126 12.69 -3.32 4.24
C LEU A 126 13.98 -4.05 4.61
N PRO A 127 14.23 -4.50 5.86
CA PRO A 127 15.43 -5.26 6.19
C PRO A 127 15.55 -6.62 5.46
N ALA A 128 14.42 -7.21 5.06
CA ALA A 128 14.41 -8.47 4.31
C ALA A 128 14.77 -8.29 2.83
N ILE A 129 14.50 -7.11 2.24
CA ILE A 129 14.65 -6.89 0.79
C ILE A 129 15.74 -5.87 0.42
N CYS A 130 16.17 -5.01 1.34
CA CYS A 130 17.18 -3.99 1.10
C CYS A 130 18.49 -4.37 1.81
N PRO A 131 19.62 -4.38 1.09
CA PRO A 131 20.90 -4.73 1.69
C PRO A 131 21.36 -3.63 2.67
N ASP A 132 21.93 -4.07 3.79
CA ASP A 132 22.54 -3.19 4.79
C ASP A 132 24.00 -2.88 4.41
N ARG A 133 24.18 -1.96 3.47
CA ARG A 133 25.51 -1.58 2.95
C ARG A 133 26.20 -0.47 3.77
N GLY A 134 25.68 -0.14 4.96
CA GLY A 134 26.11 1.03 5.70
C GLY A 134 25.70 2.36 5.02
N GLU A 135 26.04 3.47 5.66
CA GLU A 135 25.74 4.82 5.17
C GLU A 135 26.85 5.27 4.24
N LEU A 136 26.82 4.78 2.99
CA LEU A 136 27.90 5.06 2.05
C LEU A 136 27.62 6.19 1.05
N GLU A 137 26.39 6.67 0.84
CA GLU A 137 26.15 7.86 -0.02
C GLU A 137 24.68 8.35 -0.03
N GLU A 138 24.50 9.62 0.37
CA GLU A 138 23.56 10.74 0.00
C GLU A 138 22.13 10.53 -0.53
N ASN A 139 21.69 9.32 -0.89
CA ASN A 139 20.40 9.09 -1.57
C ASN A 139 19.18 9.03 -0.63
N TYR A 140 19.20 9.77 0.48
CA TYR A 140 18.10 9.81 1.46
C TYR A 140 16.81 10.33 0.85
N GLY A 141 16.90 11.39 0.02
CA GLY A 141 15.74 11.95 -0.69
C GLY A 141 15.09 10.94 -1.63
N SER A 142 15.89 10.25 -2.45
CA SER A 142 15.40 9.20 -3.36
C SER A 142 14.78 8.05 -2.59
N THR A 143 15.41 7.63 -1.49
CA THR A 143 14.90 6.55 -0.62
C THR A 143 13.53 6.91 -0.02
N ALA A 144 13.42 8.07 0.63
CA ALA A 144 12.15 8.51 1.23
C ALA A 144 11.04 8.72 0.18
N THR A 145 11.40 9.17 -1.02
CA THR A 145 10.46 9.32 -2.14
C THR A 145 9.94 7.96 -2.62
N CYS A 146 10.82 6.95 -2.76
CA CYS A 146 10.42 5.58 -3.10
C CYS A 146 9.59 4.95 -1.97
N ASP A 147 9.96 5.15 -0.71
CA ASP A 147 9.20 4.67 0.45
C ASP A 147 7.78 5.23 0.45
N PHE A 148 7.62 6.52 0.17
CA PHE A 148 6.31 7.18 0.08
C PHE A 148 5.43 6.58 -1.01
N ALA A 149 5.97 6.37 -2.21
CA ALA A 149 5.24 5.72 -3.29
C ALA A 149 4.82 4.28 -2.92
N CYS A 150 5.72 3.50 -2.29
CA CYS A 150 5.42 2.15 -1.80
C CYS A 150 4.28 2.18 -0.79
N LEU A 151 4.39 3.02 0.25
CA LEU A 151 3.46 3.04 1.37
C LEU A 151 2.09 3.59 0.98
N GLN A 152 2.01 4.56 0.05
CA GLN A 152 0.71 4.99 -0.49
C GLN A 152 0.01 3.85 -1.24
N ALA A 153 0.74 3.12 -2.09
CA ALA A 153 0.18 1.99 -2.84
C ALA A 153 -0.24 0.83 -1.91
N LEU A 154 0.60 0.51 -0.92
CA LEU A 154 0.30 -0.50 0.11
C LEU A 154 -0.92 -0.10 0.95
N SER A 155 -0.96 1.14 1.43
CA SER A 155 -2.08 1.68 2.20
C SER A 155 -3.38 1.52 1.43
N ARG A 156 -3.41 1.97 0.18
CA ARG A 156 -4.58 1.85 -0.68
C ARG A 156 -4.98 0.40 -0.91
N ARG A 157 -4.03 -0.49 -1.24
CA ARG A 157 -4.28 -1.92 -1.48
C ARG A 157 -4.81 -2.67 -0.26
N ILE A 158 -4.32 -2.34 0.92
CA ILE A 158 -4.73 -2.98 2.19
C ILE A 158 -6.10 -2.45 2.61
N HIS A 159 -6.30 -1.12 2.60
CA HIS A 159 -7.58 -0.51 2.94
C HIS A 159 -8.68 -0.79 1.90
N PHE A 160 -8.33 -1.18 0.68
CA PHE A 160 -9.30 -1.69 -0.30
C PHE A 160 -10.07 -2.93 0.21
N GLY A 161 -9.54 -3.61 1.23
CA GLY A 161 -10.26 -4.64 1.97
C GLY A 161 -11.61 -4.19 2.53
N LYS A 162 -11.84 -2.88 2.74
CA LYS A 162 -13.15 -2.35 3.12
C LYS A 162 -14.20 -2.52 2.03
N PHE A 163 -13.86 -2.28 0.76
CA PHE A 163 -14.76 -2.51 -0.37
C PHE A 163 -15.02 -4.01 -0.56
N VAL A 164 -13.99 -4.84 -0.36
CA VAL A 164 -14.15 -6.30 -0.36
C VAL A 164 -15.11 -6.75 0.74
N ALA A 165 -14.96 -6.22 1.96
CA ALA A 165 -15.81 -6.56 3.10
C ALA A 165 -17.26 -6.13 2.87
N GLU A 166 -17.50 -4.91 2.39
CA GLU A 166 -18.83 -4.41 2.04
C GLU A 166 -19.49 -5.26 0.95
N SER A 167 -18.74 -5.59 -0.11
CA SER A 167 -19.23 -6.46 -1.19
C SER A 167 -19.60 -7.86 -0.69
N LYS A 168 -18.76 -8.46 0.17
CA LYS A 168 -19.04 -9.75 0.81
C LYS A 168 -20.26 -9.68 1.73
N PHE A 169 -20.38 -8.63 2.56
CA PHE A 169 -21.54 -8.41 3.42
C PHE A 169 -22.83 -8.38 2.60
N ARG A 170 -22.87 -7.64 1.49
CA ARG A 170 -24.05 -7.55 0.61
C ARG A 170 -24.41 -8.88 -0.06
N SER A 171 -23.43 -9.74 -0.32
CA SER A 171 -23.66 -11.06 -0.92
C SER A 171 -24.34 -12.06 0.02
N ASP A 172 -24.15 -11.92 1.33
CA ASP A 172 -24.76 -12.79 2.34
C ASP A 172 -24.97 -12.03 3.68
N PRO A 173 -25.93 -11.07 3.72
CA PRO A 173 -26.11 -10.22 4.89
C PRO A 173 -26.47 -11.00 6.15
N GLU A 174 -27.21 -12.10 6.02
CA GLU A 174 -27.65 -12.93 7.15
C GLU A 174 -26.47 -13.61 7.83
N LYS A 175 -25.56 -14.22 7.07
CA LYS A 175 -24.35 -14.84 7.61
C LYS A 175 -23.48 -13.82 8.32
N TYR A 176 -23.15 -12.71 7.67
CA TYR A 176 -22.24 -11.73 8.28
C TYR A 176 -22.87 -11.00 9.45
N THR A 177 -24.19 -10.74 9.44
CA THR A 177 -24.91 -10.20 10.60
C THR A 177 -24.78 -11.13 11.81
N ARG A 178 -24.99 -12.44 11.61
CA ARG A 178 -24.84 -13.44 12.68
C ARG A 178 -23.42 -13.45 13.26
N LEU A 179 -22.41 -13.48 12.40
CA LEU A 179 -21.00 -13.49 12.82
C LEU A 179 -20.62 -12.21 13.55
N VAL A 180 -21.06 -11.04 13.08
CA VAL A 180 -20.80 -9.73 13.69
C VAL A 180 -21.47 -9.62 15.05
N GLN A 181 -22.75 -10.02 15.18
CA GLN A 181 -23.48 -10.00 16.45
C GLN A 181 -22.85 -10.92 17.51
N ALA A 182 -22.31 -12.07 17.09
CA ALA A 182 -21.58 -12.98 17.96
C ALA A 182 -20.14 -12.53 18.27
N ALA A 183 -19.67 -11.43 17.66
CA ALA A 183 -18.28 -10.98 17.69
C ALA A 183 -17.28 -12.07 17.27
N ASP A 184 -17.69 -12.98 16.38
CA ASP A 184 -16.90 -14.14 15.95
C ASP A 184 -15.85 -13.74 14.90
N ARG A 185 -14.72 -13.21 15.39
CA ARG A 185 -13.59 -12.79 14.54
C ARG A 185 -12.98 -13.96 13.77
N HIS A 186 -12.99 -15.17 14.35
CA HIS A 186 -12.44 -16.35 13.71
C HIS A 186 -13.32 -16.79 12.53
N GLY A 187 -14.63 -16.93 12.76
CA GLY A 187 -15.59 -17.25 11.71
C GLY A 187 -15.61 -16.20 10.59
N ILE A 188 -15.44 -14.91 10.92
CA ILE A 188 -15.24 -13.87 9.90
C ILE A 188 -13.97 -14.13 9.10
N ALA A 189 -12.82 -14.35 9.75
CA ALA A 189 -11.54 -14.60 9.08
C ALA A 189 -11.62 -15.81 8.13
N GLU A 190 -12.13 -16.95 8.60
CA GLU A 190 -12.33 -18.14 7.78
C GLU A 190 -13.27 -17.87 6.60
N SER A 191 -14.35 -17.12 6.80
CA SER A 191 -15.32 -16.82 5.75
C SER A 191 -14.78 -15.93 4.63
N ILE A 192 -13.74 -15.13 4.93
CA ILE A 192 -13.15 -14.22 3.95
C ILE A 192 -11.88 -14.75 3.30
N THR A 193 -11.27 -15.80 3.85
CA THR A 193 -10.09 -16.47 3.34
C THR A 193 -10.43 -17.48 2.23
N ASN A 194 -9.61 -17.50 1.17
CA ASN A 194 -9.67 -18.54 0.15
C ASN A 194 -8.23 -18.94 -0.19
N ALA A 195 -7.76 -20.03 0.41
CA ALA A 195 -6.37 -20.49 0.30
C ALA A 195 -5.93 -20.72 -1.16
N ALA A 196 -6.83 -21.22 -2.02
CA ALA A 196 -6.52 -21.42 -3.43
C ALA A 196 -6.31 -20.09 -4.17
N VAL A 197 -7.11 -19.07 -3.86
CA VAL A 197 -6.95 -17.71 -4.42
C VAL A 197 -5.68 -17.05 -3.88
N GLU A 198 -5.37 -17.22 -2.59
CA GLU A 198 -4.13 -16.69 -1.99
C GLU A 198 -2.90 -17.29 -2.67
N GLN A 199 -2.87 -18.61 -2.87
CA GLN A 199 -1.76 -19.27 -3.57
C GLN A 199 -1.62 -18.73 -5.01
N GLN A 200 -2.72 -18.56 -5.75
CA GLN A 200 -2.69 -17.96 -7.09
C GLN A 200 -2.16 -16.52 -7.09
N VAL A 201 -2.40 -15.74 -6.03
CA VAL A 201 -1.85 -14.39 -5.88
C VAL A 201 -0.33 -14.47 -5.69
N LEU A 202 0.15 -15.36 -4.82
CA LEU A 202 1.60 -15.54 -4.57
C LEU A 202 2.33 -16.03 -5.82
N ASP A 203 1.79 -17.01 -6.54
CA ASP A 203 2.37 -17.53 -7.77
C ASP A 203 2.47 -16.44 -8.85
N ARG A 204 1.40 -15.64 -8.99
CA ARG A 204 1.37 -14.51 -9.92
C ARG A 204 2.37 -13.42 -9.52
N LEU A 205 2.46 -13.10 -8.24
CA LEU A 205 3.41 -12.11 -7.73
C LEU A 205 4.85 -12.56 -8.01
N ARG A 206 5.18 -13.82 -7.72
CA ARG A 206 6.49 -14.41 -8.02
C ARG A 206 6.83 -14.28 -9.51
N LEU A 207 5.89 -14.66 -10.38
CA LEU A 207 6.10 -14.58 -11.83
C LEU A 207 6.32 -13.13 -12.30
N LYS A 208 5.52 -12.18 -11.80
CA LYS A 208 5.65 -10.75 -12.14
C LYS A 208 7.01 -10.21 -11.73
N VAL A 209 7.42 -10.49 -10.50
CA VAL A 209 8.73 -10.07 -9.98
C VAL A 209 9.87 -10.62 -10.86
N LEU A 210 9.83 -11.91 -11.19
CA LEU A 210 10.84 -12.53 -12.07
C LEU A 210 10.83 -11.96 -13.50
N THR A 211 9.68 -11.47 -13.96
CA THR A 211 9.51 -10.91 -15.31
C THR A 211 9.97 -9.45 -15.37
N TYR A 212 9.48 -8.60 -14.46
CA TYR A 212 9.83 -7.17 -14.43
C TYR A 212 11.25 -6.91 -13.92
N GLY A 213 11.80 -7.87 -13.18
CA GLY A 213 13.18 -7.84 -12.69
C GLY A 213 14.25 -8.04 -13.77
N LYS A 214 13.90 -8.45 -15.00
CA LYS A 214 14.86 -8.81 -16.05
C LYS A 214 14.78 -7.87 -17.26
N ASP A 215 15.91 -7.69 -17.94
CA ASP A 215 15.94 -7.02 -19.25
C ASP A 215 15.52 -8.01 -20.35
N PRO A 216 14.43 -7.76 -21.10
CA PRO A 216 13.98 -8.65 -22.18
C PRO A 216 14.95 -8.78 -23.36
N SER A 217 15.90 -7.85 -23.51
CA SER A 217 16.88 -7.83 -24.60
C SER A 217 18.12 -8.70 -24.33
N MET A 218 18.27 -9.21 -23.10
CA MET A 218 19.42 -10.03 -22.71
C MET A 218 19.33 -11.46 -23.26
N PRO A 219 20.42 -12.04 -23.78
CA PRO A 219 20.44 -13.43 -24.24
C PRO A 219 20.09 -14.41 -23.12
N GLN A 220 19.28 -15.43 -23.43
CA GLN A 220 18.98 -16.52 -22.50
C GLN A 220 20.30 -17.16 -22.03
N GLY A 221 20.52 -17.21 -20.71
CA GLY A 221 21.73 -17.77 -20.09
C GLY A 221 22.73 -16.75 -19.56
N THR A 222 22.50 -15.44 -19.74
CA THR A 222 23.29 -14.40 -19.06
C THR A 222 22.76 -14.18 -17.62
N HIS A 223 23.65 -14.19 -16.62
CA HIS A 223 23.31 -13.85 -15.24
C HIS A 223 22.98 -12.36 -15.13
N SER A 224 21.72 -12.00 -15.36
CA SER A 224 21.23 -10.65 -15.08
C SER A 224 21.14 -10.45 -13.56
N PRO A 225 21.61 -9.31 -13.02
CA PRO A 225 21.41 -9.02 -11.60
C PRO A 225 19.92 -8.98 -11.29
N ILE A 226 19.50 -9.78 -10.32
CA ILE A 226 18.10 -9.85 -9.86
C ILE A 226 17.78 -8.50 -9.21
N LYS A 227 16.86 -7.71 -9.79
CA LYS A 227 16.48 -6.38 -9.26
C LYS A 227 15.79 -6.44 -7.89
N ILE A 228 15.12 -7.55 -7.59
CA ILE A 228 14.44 -7.81 -6.31
C ILE A 228 14.32 -9.32 -6.10
N ASP A 229 14.59 -9.78 -4.87
CA ASP A 229 14.50 -11.20 -4.52
C ASP A 229 13.02 -11.62 -4.43
N ALA A 230 12.59 -12.46 -5.39
CA ALA A 230 11.21 -12.93 -5.47
C ALA A 230 10.83 -13.84 -4.29
N ASP A 231 11.78 -14.60 -3.76
CA ASP A 231 11.56 -15.46 -2.60
C ASP A 231 11.41 -14.60 -1.34
N ALA A 232 12.25 -13.58 -1.18
CA ALA A 232 12.11 -12.63 -0.08
C ALA A 232 10.74 -11.91 -0.13
N VAL A 233 10.30 -11.44 -1.30
CA VAL A 233 9.01 -10.75 -1.45
C VAL A 233 7.82 -11.67 -1.12
N VAL A 234 7.87 -12.94 -1.51
CA VAL A 234 6.77 -13.91 -1.29
C VAL A 234 6.79 -14.49 0.13
N ALA A 235 7.96 -14.59 0.75
CA ALA A 235 8.12 -15.19 2.08
C ALA A 235 7.70 -14.25 3.23
N ILE A 236 7.61 -12.94 2.98
CA ILE A 236 7.23 -11.96 3.99
C ILE A 236 5.71 -12.10 4.28
N LYS A 237 5.40 -12.63 5.47
CA LYS A 237 4.05 -12.84 6.00
C LYS A 237 3.82 -12.02 7.26
#